data_AF-A0AAJ2A385-F1
#
_entry.id   AF-A0AAJ2A385-F1
#
_cell.length_a   1.000
_cell.length_b   1.000
_cell.length_c   1.000
_cell.angle_alpha   90.00
_cell.angle_beta   90.00
_cell.angle_gamma   90.00
#
_symmetry.space_group_name_H-M   'P 1'
#
loop_
_entity.id
_entity.type
_entity.pdbx_description
1 polymer ?
#
loop_
_entity_poly.entity_id
_entity_poly.type
_entity_poly.pdbx_seq_one_letter_code
_entity_poly.pdbx_strand_id
1 'polypeptide(L)'
;MWMRIAMILGMSVRRAKLEVFSAEYSDWVALFELEPWGGHIEDLRAGTLMSLLYNIHRGKEAPLASAAEFTPWSGWSREHSKPSGRSAEEIVADTFGVNLDAAKRSGAKRLVVRNGEVLEGE
;
A
#
# COMPACT_ATOMS: atom_id res chain seq x y z
N MET A 1 -6.25 0.42 24.92
CA MET A 1 -4.81 0.45 25.26
C MET A 1 -4.42 -0.37 26.49
N TRP A 2 -5.16 -0.34 27.60
CA TRP A 2 -4.74 -0.94 28.89
C TRP A 2 -4.22 -2.38 28.86
N MET A 3 -4.83 -3.27 28.07
CA MET A 3 -4.35 -4.65 27.91
C MET A 3 -2.92 -4.73 27.36
N ARG A 4 -2.56 -3.85 26.41
CA ARG A 4 -1.23 -3.86 25.80
C ARG A 4 -0.16 -3.26 26.70
N ILE A 5 -0.47 -2.15 27.38
CA ILE A 5 0.43 -1.56 28.38
C ILE A 5 0.73 -2.58 29.48
N ALA A 6 -0.31 -3.25 30.01
CA ALA A 6 -0.15 -4.28 31.02
C ALA A 6 0.73 -5.45 30.54
N MET A 7 0.55 -5.89 29.29
CA MET A 7 1.35 -6.95 28.66
C MET A 7 2.82 -6.55 28.52
N ILE A 8 3.13 -5.34 28.04
CA ILE A 8 4.50 -4.84 27.86
C ILE A 8 5.22 -4.72 29.21
N LEU A 9 4.51 -4.20 30.23
CA LEU A 9 5.07 -4.03 31.57
C LEU A 9 5.07 -5.34 32.40
N GLY A 10 4.62 -6.46 31.84
CA GLY A 10 4.61 -7.75 32.52
C GLY A 10 3.73 -7.80 33.77
N MET A 11 2.59 -7.09 33.75
CA MET A 11 1.70 -6.97 34.90
C MET A 11 0.22 -7.17 34.55
N SER A 12 -0.63 -7.31 35.57
CA SER A 12 -2.08 -7.39 35.37
C SER A 12 -2.66 -6.03 34.96
N VAL A 13 -3.78 -6.03 34.22
CA VAL A 13 -4.51 -4.81 33.87
C VAL A 13 -4.94 -4.02 35.11
N ARG A 14 -5.31 -4.72 36.19
CA ARG A 14 -5.67 -4.08 37.46
C ARG A 14 -4.49 -3.29 38.03
N ARG A 15 -3.29 -3.89 38.03
CA ARG A 15 -2.06 -3.25 38.52
C ARG A 15 -1.65 -2.09 37.62
N ALA A 16 -1.69 -2.25 36.30
CA ALA A 16 -1.39 -1.19 35.35
C ALA A 16 -2.28 0.05 35.56
N LYS A 17 -3.59 -0.14 35.81
CA LYS A 17 -4.50 0.98 36.12
C LYS A 17 -4.23 1.68 37.46
N LEU A 18 -3.50 1.03 38.38
CA LEU A 18 -3.15 1.60 39.69
C LEU A 18 -1.79 2.29 39.66
N GLU A 19 -0.84 1.77 38.88
CA GLU A 19 0.55 2.24 38.86
C GLU A 19 0.84 3.25 37.75
N VAL A 20 0.17 3.15 36.60
CA VAL A 20 0.37 4.06 35.46
C VAL A 20 -0.51 5.29 35.63
N PHE A 21 0.13 6.45 35.77
CA PHE A 21 -0.56 7.73 35.90
C PHE A 21 -1.21 8.17 34.59
N SER A 22 -2.19 9.08 34.66
CA SER A 22 -2.92 9.55 33.48
C SER A 22 -2.03 10.20 32.42
N ALA A 23 -1.00 10.95 32.83
CA ALA A 23 -0.03 11.56 31.92
C ALA A 23 0.81 10.50 31.18
N GLU A 24 1.31 9.51 31.91
CA GLU A 24 2.05 8.40 31.29
C GLU A 24 1.13 7.58 30.36
N TYR A 25 -0.13 7.36 30.74
CA TYR A 25 -1.10 6.72 29.88
C TYR A 25 -1.33 7.49 28.58
N SER A 26 -1.40 8.83 28.61
CA SER A 26 -1.50 9.63 27.38
C SER A 26 -0.25 9.52 26.52
N ASP A 27 0.95 9.42 27.12
CA ASP A 27 2.19 9.21 26.38
C ASP A 27 2.19 7.84 25.69
N TRP A 28 1.72 6.79 26.37
CA TRP A 28 1.52 5.46 25.77
C TRP A 28 0.51 5.50 24.61
N VAL A 29 -0.54 6.30 24.69
CA VAL A 29 -1.50 6.45 23.59
C VAL A 29 -0.86 7.20 22.42
N ALA A 30 -0.17 8.32 22.68
CA ALA A 30 0.50 9.11 21.65
C ALA A 30 1.60 8.30 20.93
N LEU A 31 2.38 7.52 21.68
CA LEU A 31 3.40 6.65 21.10
C LEU A 31 2.77 5.57 20.21
N PHE A 32 1.64 4.99 20.60
CA PHE A 32 0.92 4.01 19.77
C PHE A 32 0.36 4.62 18.49
N GLU A 33 -0.06 5.88 18.50
CA GLU A 33 -0.52 6.58 17.29
C GLU A 33 0.62 6.82 16.30
N LEU A 34 1.82 7.15 16.81
CA LEU A 34 3.02 7.33 15.99
C LEU A 34 3.59 6.00 15.49
N GLU A 35 3.67 5.01 16.37
CA GLU A 35 4.23 3.70 16.10
C GLU A 35 3.32 2.60 16.70
N PRO A 36 2.31 2.16 15.93
CA PRO A 36 1.42 1.11 16.38
C PRO A 36 2.18 -0.19 16.61
N TRP A 37 2.28 -0.63 17.86
CA TRP A 37 2.90 -1.93 18.15
C TRP A 37 2.07 -3.07 17.55
N GLY A 38 2.72 -4.06 16.95
CA GLY A 38 2.08 -5.29 16.51
C GLY A 38 2.23 -5.59 15.02
N GLY A 39 1.69 -6.73 14.62
CA GLY A 39 1.89 -7.30 13.29
C GLY A 39 1.20 -6.56 12.14
N HIS A 40 0.58 -5.41 12.36
CA HIS A 40 -0.14 -4.72 11.29
C HIS A 40 0.81 -4.24 10.18
N ILE A 41 1.94 -3.63 10.53
CA ILE A 41 2.97 -3.27 9.55
C ILE A 41 3.62 -4.52 8.95
N GLU A 42 3.82 -5.57 9.75
CA GLU A 42 4.39 -6.84 9.30
C GLU A 42 3.48 -7.54 8.27
N ASP A 43 2.18 -7.55 8.53
CA ASP A 43 1.13 -8.04 7.65
C ASP A 43 1.06 -7.20 6.38
N LEU A 44 1.24 -5.88 6.43
CA LEU A 44 1.34 -5.04 5.22
C LEU A 44 2.57 -5.38 4.38
N ARG A 45 3.73 -5.63 5.00
CA ARG A 45 4.92 -6.12 4.29
C ARG A 45 4.65 -7.48 3.66
N ALA A 46 4.04 -8.41 4.40
CA ALA A 46 3.67 -9.73 3.90
C ALA A 46 2.66 -9.62 2.74
N GLY A 47 1.63 -8.79 2.88
CA GLY A 47 0.63 -8.53 1.85
C GLY A 47 1.24 -7.94 0.57
N THR A 48 2.27 -7.10 0.70
CA THR A 48 3.02 -6.56 -0.44
C THR A 48 3.74 -7.67 -1.20
N LEU A 49 4.43 -8.57 -0.50
CA LEU A 49 5.09 -9.72 -1.10
C LEU A 49 4.08 -10.68 -1.76
N MET A 50 2.93 -10.91 -1.12
CA MET A 50 1.87 -11.77 -1.66
C MET A 50 1.21 -11.16 -2.90
N SER A 51 0.97 -9.84 -2.91
CA SER A 51 0.47 -9.11 -4.08
C SER A 51 1.44 -9.20 -5.25
N LEU A 52 2.74 -9.00 -5.00
CA LEU A 52 3.78 -9.20 -6.01
C LEU A 52 3.74 -10.62 -6.57
N LEU A 53 3.78 -11.62 -5.70
CA LEU A 53 3.81 -13.03 -6.10
C LEU A 53 2.55 -13.42 -6.90
N TYR A 54 1.38 -13.00 -6.44
CA TYR A 54 0.11 -13.22 -7.14
C TYR A 54 0.13 -12.55 -8.52
N ASN A 55 0.51 -11.28 -8.60
CA ASN A 55 0.48 -10.53 -9.86
C ASN A 55 1.48 -11.04 -10.91
N ILE A 56 2.57 -11.69 -10.48
CA ILE A 56 3.52 -12.36 -11.38
C ILE A 56 2.93 -13.67 -11.93
N HIS A 57 2.21 -14.43 -11.11
CA HIS A 57 1.71 -15.77 -11.46
C HIS A 57 0.25 -15.80 -11.92
N ARG A 58 -0.47 -14.68 -11.86
CA ARG A 58 -1.88 -14.61 -12.29
C ARG A 58 -2.01 -14.83 -13.79
N GLY A 59 -3.14 -15.42 -14.21
CA GLY A 59 -3.50 -15.49 -15.62
C GLY A 59 -3.76 -14.10 -16.22
N LYS A 60 -3.65 -13.95 -17.55
CA LYS A 60 -3.82 -12.65 -18.24
C LYS A 60 -5.14 -11.93 -17.89
N GLU A 61 -6.21 -12.69 -17.71
CA GLU A 61 -7.55 -12.16 -17.42
C GLU A 61 -7.89 -12.08 -15.93
N ALA A 62 -7.04 -12.62 -15.05
CA ALA A 62 -7.26 -12.50 -13.61
C ALA A 62 -7.04 -11.04 -13.16
N PRO A 63 -7.85 -10.49 -12.25
CA PRO A 63 -7.68 -9.13 -11.77
C PRO A 63 -6.32 -8.94 -11.08
N LEU A 64 -5.83 -7.70 -11.03
CA LEU A 64 -4.69 -7.34 -10.19
C LEU A 64 -5.13 -7.37 -8.72
N ALA A 65 -4.29 -7.93 -7.86
CA ALA A 65 -4.52 -7.90 -6.41
C ALA A 65 -3.60 -6.88 -5.75
N SER A 66 -4.16 -6.03 -4.89
CA SER A 66 -3.43 -5.08 -4.05
C SER A 66 -2.92 -5.74 -2.76
N ALA A 67 -1.92 -5.14 -2.11
CA ALA A 67 -1.45 -5.60 -0.80
C ALA A 67 -2.55 -5.61 0.29
N ALA A 68 -3.53 -4.70 0.14
CA ALA A 68 -4.65 -4.58 1.06
C ALA A 68 -5.60 -5.79 1.02
N GLU A 69 -5.72 -6.48 -0.12
CA GLU A 69 -6.54 -7.69 -0.26
C GLU A 69 -5.97 -8.88 0.53
N PHE A 70 -4.68 -8.86 0.83
CA PHE A 70 -4.01 -9.86 1.67
C PHE A 70 -3.92 -9.44 3.15
N THR A 71 -4.47 -8.27 3.52
CA THR A 71 -4.47 -7.75 4.90
C THR A 71 -5.89 -7.35 5.34
N PRO A 72 -6.74 -8.32 5.74
CA PRO A 72 -8.18 -8.10 5.94
C PRO A 72 -8.53 -7.06 7.01
N TRP A 73 -7.69 -6.90 8.02
CA TRP A 73 -7.88 -5.93 9.10
C TRP A 73 -7.59 -4.49 8.68
N SER A 74 -6.88 -4.27 7.56
CA SER A 74 -6.47 -2.93 7.14
C SER A 74 -7.66 -2.06 6.72
N GLY A 75 -8.75 -2.66 6.22
CA GLY A 75 -9.87 -1.91 5.63
C GLY A 75 -9.53 -1.21 4.30
N TRP A 76 -8.26 -1.20 3.89
CA TRP A 76 -7.75 -0.53 2.68
C TRP A 76 -8.22 -1.20 1.38
N SER A 77 -8.67 -2.47 1.46
CA SER A 77 -9.08 -3.30 0.32
C SER A 77 -10.37 -2.85 -0.36
N ARG A 78 -11.23 -2.08 0.33
CA ARG A 78 -12.53 -1.66 -0.22
C ARG A 78 -12.51 -0.34 -1.00
N GLU A 79 -11.52 0.52 -0.77
CA GLU A 79 -11.50 1.87 -1.35
C GLU A 79 -10.59 2.00 -2.58
N HIS A 80 -9.46 1.29 -2.59
CA HIS A 80 -8.42 1.44 -3.62
C HIS A 80 -8.54 0.43 -4.78
N SER A 81 -9.51 -0.47 -4.75
CA SER A 81 -9.79 -1.43 -5.81
C SER A 81 -10.65 -0.86 -6.94
N LYS A 82 -11.08 0.40 -6.87
CA LYS A 82 -11.61 1.07 -8.05
C LYS A 82 -10.47 1.21 -9.05
N PRO A 83 -10.52 0.54 -10.22
CA PRO A 83 -9.55 0.82 -11.26
C PRO A 83 -9.59 2.33 -11.48
N SER A 84 -8.43 2.99 -11.43
CA SER A 84 -8.33 4.34 -11.97
C SER A 84 -8.96 4.27 -13.36
N GLY A 85 -9.86 5.18 -13.72
CA GLY A 85 -10.45 5.20 -15.07
C GLY A 85 -9.41 5.37 -16.19
N ARG A 86 -8.13 5.44 -15.83
CA ARG A 86 -6.96 5.44 -16.68
C ARG A 86 -6.52 4.03 -17.04
N SER A 87 -6.21 3.80 -18.31
CA SER A 87 -5.67 2.53 -18.76
C SER A 87 -4.22 2.33 -18.28
N ALA A 88 -3.73 1.10 -18.26
CA ALA A 88 -2.34 0.82 -17.88
C ALA A 88 -1.34 1.54 -18.81
N GLU A 89 -1.69 1.69 -20.09
CA GLU A 89 -0.88 2.45 -21.05
C GLU A 89 -0.78 3.93 -20.67
N GLU A 90 -1.87 4.55 -20.18
CA GLU A 90 -1.89 5.94 -19.74
C GLU A 90 -0.98 6.19 -18.53
N ILE A 91 -0.99 5.27 -17.56
CA ILE A 91 -0.13 5.39 -16.37
C ILE A 91 1.35 5.29 -16.76
N VAL A 92 1.70 4.34 -17.63
CA VAL A 92 3.07 4.16 -18.13
C VAL A 92 3.50 5.39 -18.92
N ALA A 93 2.64 5.89 -19.82
CA ALA A 93 2.94 7.05 -20.62
C ALA A 93 3.18 8.31 -19.78
N ASP A 94 2.33 8.59 -18.79
CA ASP A 94 2.49 9.71 -17.85
C ASP A 94 3.80 9.60 -17.06
N THR A 95 4.13 8.39 -16.58
CA THR A 95 5.40 8.12 -15.87
C THR A 95 6.63 8.45 -16.70
N PHE A 96 6.55 8.28 -18.03
CA PHE A 96 7.64 8.58 -18.97
C PHE A 96 7.44 9.91 -19.72
N GLY A 97 6.50 10.77 -19.30
CA GLY A 97 6.24 12.07 -19.94
C GLY A 97 5.72 11.98 -21.38
N VAL A 98 5.16 10.84 -21.77
CA VAL A 98 4.66 10.56 -23.12
C VAL A 98 3.20 10.99 -23.23
N ASN A 99 2.90 11.86 -24.20
CA ASN A 99 1.52 12.23 -24.51
C ASN A 99 0.90 11.23 -25.51
N LEU A 100 0.06 10.33 -25.01
CA LEU A 100 -0.60 9.31 -25.84
C LEU A 100 -1.57 9.87 -26.87
N ASP A 101 -2.24 10.99 -26.59
CA ASP A 101 -3.17 11.60 -27.53
C ASP A 101 -2.44 12.22 -28.73
N ALA A 102 -1.26 12.80 -28.51
CA ALA A 102 -0.40 13.28 -29.57
C ALA A 102 0.11 12.12 -30.44
N ALA A 103 0.55 11.02 -29.82
CA ALA A 103 1.05 9.85 -30.54
C ALA A 103 -0.05 9.11 -31.33
N LYS A 104 -1.27 9.02 -30.80
CA LYS A 104 -2.42 8.47 -31.54
C LYS A 104 -2.77 9.32 -32.76
N ARG A 105 -2.63 10.65 -32.68
CA ARG A 105 -2.85 11.57 -33.80
C ARG A 105 -1.74 11.53 -34.85
N SER A 106 -0.49 11.25 -34.47
CA SER A 106 0.62 11.08 -35.42
C SER A 106 0.59 9.75 -36.17
N GLY A 107 -0.25 8.80 -35.73
CA GLY A 107 -0.40 7.48 -36.36
C GLY A 107 0.73 6.52 -35.99
N ALA A 108 1.55 6.86 -35.00
CA ALA A 108 2.66 6.03 -34.54
C ALA A 108 2.12 4.73 -33.92
N LYS A 109 2.40 3.59 -34.56
CA LYS A 109 2.03 2.25 -34.05
C LYS A 109 2.93 1.79 -32.92
N ARG A 110 4.13 2.36 -32.79
CA ARG A 110 5.15 1.95 -31.82
C ARG A 110 5.96 3.14 -31.33
N LEU A 111 6.04 3.30 -30.02
CA LEU A 111 6.87 4.32 -29.35
C LEU A 111 8.00 3.61 -28.61
N VAL A 112 9.24 4.02 -28.86
CA VAL A 112 10.41 3.48 -28.18
C VAL A 112 11.00 4.58 -27.32
N VAL A 113 10.95 4.44 -25.99
CA VAL A 113 11.56 5.40 -25.07
C VAL A 113 13.01 4.96 -24.81
N ARG A 114 13.98 5.83 -25.11
CA ARG A 114 15.42 5.58 -24.88
C ARG A 114 16.04 6.80 -24.19
N ASN A 115 16.65 6.60 -23.02
CA ASN A 115 17.25 7.69 -22.21
C ASN A 115 16.29 8.86 -21.87
N GLY A 116 14.99 8.59 -21.74
CA GLY A 116 13.98 9.63 -21.47
C GLY A 116 13.51 10.38 -22.72
N GLU A 117 14.04 10.07 -23.90
CA GLU A 117 13.55 10.60 -25.18
C GLU A 117 12.60 9.60 -25.84
N VAL A 118 11.48 10.12 -26.35
CA VAL A 118 10.48 9.34 -27.10
C VAL A 118 10.91 9.30 -28.56
N LEU A 119 11.35 8.14 -29.03
CA LEU A 119 11.67 7.89 -30.42
C LEU A 119 10.44 7.26 -31.09
N GLU A 120 9.96 7.87 -32.17
CA GLU A 120 8.94 7.26 -33.04
C GLU A 120 9.58 6.06 -33.74
N GLY A 121 9.02 4.87 -33.52
CA GLY A 121 9.46 3.66 -34.23
C GLY A 121 8.67 3.51 -35.54
N GLU A 122 9.39 3.17 -36.62
CA GLU A 122 8.79 2.73 -37.89
C GLU A 122 7.84 1.53 -37.73
#